data_AF-A0A960Q9W7-F1
#
_entry.id   AF-A0A960Q9W7-F1
#
_cell.length_a   1.000
_cell.length_b   1.000
_cell.length_c   1.000
_cell.angle_alpha   90.00
_cell.angle_beta   90.00
_cell.angle_gamma   90.00
#
_symmetry.space_group_name_H-M   'P 1'
#
loop_
_entity.id
_entity.type
_entity.pdbx_description
1 polymer ?
#
loop_
_entity_poly.entity_id
_entity_poly.type
_entity_poly.pdbx_seq_one_letter_code
_entity_poly.pdbx_strand_id
1 'polypeptide(L)'
;MVNIENLSKSFGPQVLFKDATFLIGDHAKVGVIGPNGAGKSTLFKILVGEDSPDHGEIRYSKNTTLAVLRQEWLPHEGDTVLNATLRIHSKWFSAKNAMHELDPTSKEYHEAESHF
;
A
#
# COMPACT_ATOMS: atom_id res chain seq x y z
N MET A 1 11.96 -8.26 -5.42
CA MET A 1 12.87 -8.30 -4.26
C MET A 1 13.13 -6.88 -3.76
N VAL A 2 13.31 -6.71 -2.45
CA VAL A 2 13.62 -5.40 -1.82
C VAL A 2 14.89 -5.54 -0.98
N ASN A 3 15.90 -4.75 -1.27
CA ASN A 3 17.19 -4.76 -0.58
C ASN A 3 17.35 -3.47 0.24
N ILE A 4 17.66 -3.62 1.53
CA ILE A 4 17.83 -2.53 2.48
C ILE A 4 19.27 -2.59 2.98
N GLU A 5 20.01 -1.48 2.83
CA GLU A 5 21.42 -1.38 3.21
C GLU A 5 21.64 -0.22 4.19
N ASN A 6 22.17 -0.54 5.38
CA ASN A 6 22.59 0.39 6.44
C ASN A 6 21.52 1.44 6.82
N LEU A 7 20.26 1.03 6.84
CA LEU A 7 19.14 1.93 7.05
C LEU A 7 19.11 2.41 8.50
N SER A 8 19.07 3.72 8.69
CA SER A 8 19.02 4.36 10.02
C SER A 8 17.94 5.43 10.06
N LYS A 9 17.26 5.54 11.21
CA LYS A 9 16.27 6.60 11.46
C LYS A 9 16.23 6.98 12.94
N SER A 10 16.23 8.28 13.19
CA SER A 10 16.12 8.89 14.51
C SER A 10 15.13 10.06 14.48
N PHE A 11 14.53 10.35 15.64
CA PHE A 11 13.77 11.58 15.86
C PHE A 11 14.37 12.32 17.05
N GLY A 12 15.06 13.42 16.77
CA GLY A 12 15.85 14.13 17.78
C GLY A 12 16.87 13.19 18.45
N PRO A 13 16.86 13.04 19.79
CA PRO A 13 17.78 12.14 20.48
C PRO A 13 17.37 10.66 20.43
N GLN A 14 16.16 10.34 19.97
CA GLN A 14 15.65 8.97 19.98
C GLN A 14 16.04 8.25 18.69
N VAL A 15 16.90 7.23 18.81
CA VAL A 15 17.20 6.31 17.72
C VAL A 15 16.12 5.23 17.64
N LEU A 16 15.48 5.08 16.48
CA LEU A 16 14.48 4.03 16.26
C LEU A 16 15.14 2.73 15.82
N PHE A 17 16.03 2.83 14.85
CA PHE A 17 16.86 1.74 14.36
C PHE A 17 18.12 2.33 13.71
N LYS A 18 19.19 1.53 13.73
CA LYS A 18 20.52 1.93 13.26
C LYS A 18 21.14 0.79 12.47
N ASP A 19 21.72 1.13 11.33
CA ASP A 19 22.48 0.23 10.44
C ASP A 19 21.72 -1.06 10.08
N ALA A 20 20.40 -0.95 9.88
CA ALA A 20 19.57 -2.11 9.53
C ALA A 20 19.83 -2.53 8.08
N THR A 21 20.30 -3.77 7.89
CA THR A 21 20.59 -4.36 6.58
C THR A 21 19.89 -5.70 6.44
N PHE A 22 19.00 -5.81 5.46
CA PHE A 22 18.26 -7.05 5.21
C PHE A 22 17.68 -7.10 3.78
N LEU A 23 17.37 -8.32 3.35
CA LEU A 23 16.81 -8.60 2.03
C LEU A 23 15.43 -9.23 2.16
N ILE A 24 14.44 -8.68 1.47
CA ILE A 24 13.13 -9.29 1.28
C ILE A 24 13.11 -9.94 -0.10
N GLY A 25 13.25 -11.27 -0.11
CA GLY A 25 13.19 -12.09 -1.31
C GLY A 25 11.80 -12.13 -1.93
N ASP A 26 11.73 -12.61 -3.18
CA ASP A 26 10.45 -12.81 -3.85
C ASP A 26 9.62 -13.87 -3.12
N HIS A 27 8.30 -13.64 -3.04
CA HIS A 27 7.34 -14.49 -2.32
C HIS A 27 7.59 -14.64 -0.81
N ALA A 28 8.53 -13.89 -0.23
CA ALA A 28 8.80 -13.93 1.19
C ALA A 28 7.61 -13.41 2.01
N LYS A 29 7.33 -14.07 3.13
CA LYS A 29 6.42 -13.58 4.17
C LYS A 29 7.25 -13.18 5.37
N VAL A 30 7.34 -11.88 5.64
CA VAL A 30 8.20 -11.32 6.67
C VAL A 30 7.35 -10.65 7.75
N GLY A 31 7.60 -11.00 9.00
CA GLY A 31 7.00 -10.34 10.16
C GLY A 31 7.99 -9.38 10.81
N VAL A 32 7.56 -8.15 11.11
CA VAL A 32 8.35 -7.19 11.89
C VAL A 32 7.78 -7.13 13.31
N ILE A 33 8.59 -7.50 14.29
CA ILE A 33 8.20 -7.54 15.71
C ILE A 33 9.05 -6.58 16.54
N GLY A 34 8.50 -6.12 17.66
CA GLY A 34 9.18 -5.22 18.59
C GLY A 34 8.20 -4.41 19.43
N PRO A 35 8.65 -3.76 20.51
CA PRO A 35 7.79 -2.97 21.39
C PRO A 35 7.19 -1.75 20.68
N ASN A 36 6.17 -1.14 21.30
CA ASN A 36 5.63 0.12 20.82
C ASN A 36 6.70 1.22 20.86
N GLY A 37 6.74 2.06 19.83
CA GLY A 37 7.80 3.07 19.69
C GLY A 37 9.12 2.58 19.11
N ALA A 38 9.30 1.28 18.85
CA ALA A 38 10.53 0.74 18.23
C ALA A 38 10.71 1.10 16.74
N GLY A 39 9.87 2.00 16.19
CA GLY A 39 9.99 2.45 14.80
C GLY A 39 9.41 1.54 13.73
N LYS A 40 8.60 0.52 14.08
CA LYS A 40 7.94 -0.38 13.11
C LYS A 40 7.16 0.41 12.05
N SER A 41 6.19 1.22 12.46
CA SER A 41 5.39 2.03 11.52
C SER A 41 6.25 3.01 10.72
N THR A 42 7.34 3.53 11.30
CA THR A 42 8.31 4.37 10.59
C THR A 42 9.07 3.59 9.52
N LEU A 43 9.52 2.36 9.82
CA LEU A 43 10.15 1.49 8.84
C LEU A 43 9.22 1.24 7.65
N PHE A 44 7.94 0.93 7.90
CA PHE A 44 6.95 0.76 6.83
C PHE A 44 6.77 2.02 6.00
N LYS A 45 6.66 3.20 6.62
CA LYS A 45 6.58 4.51 5.91
C LYS A 45 7.78 4.75 5.01
N ILE A 46 8.98 4.43 5.49
CA ILE A 46 10.21 4.57 4.70
C ILE A 46 10.23 3.57 3.54
N LEU A 47 9.86 2.30 3.78
CA LEU A 47 9.79 1.27 2.73
C LEU A 47 8.80 1.59 1.61
N VAL A 48 7.85 2.49 1.84
CA VAL A 48 6.83 2.88 0.85
C VAL A 48 7.03 4.30 0.32
N GLY A 49 8.13 4.95 0.72
CA GLY A 49 8.54 6.27 0.25
C GLY A 49 7.78 7.45 0.87
N GLU A 50 7.05 7.25 1.96
CA GLU A 50 6.32 8.32 2.66
C GLU A 50 7.16 9.07 3.69
N ASP A 51 8.27 8.48 4.10
CA ASP A 51 9.29 9.11 4.94
C ASP A 51 10.66 8.73 4.37
N SER A 52 11.68 9.51 4.69
CA SER A 52 13.05 9.27 4.24
C SER A 52 13.89 8.70 5.38
N PRO A 53 14.84 7.79 5.11
CA PRO A 53 15.83 7.42 6.12
C PRO A 53 16.80 8.59 6.36
N ASP A 54 17.47 8.60 7.51
CA ASP A 54 18.54 9.56 7.76
C ASP A 54 19.84 9.11 7.06
N HIS A 55 20.07 7.80 7.01
CA HIS A 55 21.18 7.15 6.32
C HIS A 55 20.76 5.81 5.72
N GLY A 56 21.52 5.34 4.74
CA GLY A 56 21.30 4.06 4.06
C GLY A 56 20.49 4.22 2.77
N GLU A 57 20.22 3.07 2.12
CA GLU A 57 19.52 3.02 0.83
C GLU A 57 18.54 1.85 0.79
N ILE A 58 17.46 2.02 0.03
CA ILE A 58 16.51 0.96 -0.30
C ILE A 58 16.46 0.81 -1.81
N ARG A 59 16.68 -0.42 -2.30
CA ARG A 59 16.62 -0.77 -3.72
C ARG A 59 15.52 -1.78 -3.96
N TYR A 60 14.68 -1.51 -4.96
CA TYR A 60 13.61 -2.40 -5.39
C TYR A 60 13.97 -3.03 -6.74
N SER A 61 13.58 -4.29 -6.95
CA SER A 61 13.65 -4.90 -8.28
C SER A 61 12.81 -4.13 -9.29
N LYS A 62 13.21 -4.20 -10.58
CA LYS A 62 12.41 -3.67 -11.69
C LYS A 62 10.99 -4.25 -11.62
N ASN A 63 9.99 -3.40 -11.90
CA ASN A 63 8.57 -3.75 -11.89
C ASN A 63 8.01 -4.18 -10.51
N THR A 64 8.64 -3.77 -9.40
CA THR A 64 8.07 -3.95 -8.07
C THR A 64 6.92 -2.97 -7.86
N THR A 65 5.72 -3.48 -7.54
CA THR A 65 4.59 -2.65 -7.08
C THR A 65 4.58 -2.64 -5.56
N LEU A 66 4.52 -1.43 -4.98
CA LEU A 66 4.37 -1.23 -3.54
C LEU A 66 2.89 -0.98 -3.22
N ALA A 67 2.38 -1.66 -2.19
CA ALA A 67 1.03 -1.46 -1.66
C ALA A 67 1.07 -1.50 -0.14
N VAL A 68 0.23 -0.67 0.50
CA VAL A 68 0.18 -0.53 1.95
C VAL A 68 -1.25 -0.65 2.42
N LEU A 69 -1.46 -1.49 3.42
CA LEU A 69 -2.65 -1.45 4.25
C LEU A 69 -2.34 -0.60 5.50
N ARG A 70 -3.08 0.49 5.66
CA ARG A 70 -2.93 1.38 6.82
C ARG A 70 -3.47 0.70 8.08
N GLN A 71 -2.81 0.95 9.21
CA GLN A 71 -3.29 0.51 10.52
C GLN A 71 -4.64 1.17 10.86
N GLU A 72 -4.78 2.45 10.56
CA GLU A 72 -6.05 3.17 10.61
C GLU A 72 -6.60 3.28 9.20
N TRP A 73 -7.69 2.57 8.94
CA TRP A 73 -8.44 2.66 7.70
C TRP A 73 -9.79 3.30 8.01
N LEU A 74 -10.01 4.51 7.49
CA LEU A 74 -11.26 5.24 7.62
C LEU A 74 -11.98 5.21 6.27
N PRO A 75 -12.94 4.28 6.07
CA PRO A 75 -13.78 4.31 4.89
C PRO A 75 -14.62 5.59 4.86
N HIS A 76 -15.01 6.01 3.66
CA HIS A 76 -15.96 7.11 3.55
C HIS A 76 -17.31 6.70 4.12
N GLU A 77 -17.97 7.64 4.80
CA GLU A 77 -19.32 7.42 5.32
C GLU A 77 -20.27 7.07 4.16
N GLY A 78 -21.04 5.98 4.34
CA GLY A 78 -21.94 5.46 3.31
C GLY A 78 -21.31 4.48 2.30
N ASP A 79 -20.02 4.18 2.39
CA ASP A 79 -19.41 3.15 1.54
C ASP A 79 -19.84 1.73 1.96
N THR A 80 -20.29 0.95 0.99
CA THR A 80 -20.36 -0.51 1.14
C THR A 80 -18.95 -1.11 1.09
N VAL A 81 -18.76 -2.30 1.67
CA VAL A 81 -17.49 -3.05 1.60
C VAL A 81 -17.01 -3.21 0.14
N LEU A 82 -17.94 -3.45 -0.78
CA LEU A 82 -17.66 -3.56 -2.20
C LEU A 82 -17.10 -2.25 -2.78
N ASN A 83 -17.74 -1.12 -2.50
CA ASN A 83 -17.29 0.17 -3.00
C ASN A 83 -15.93 0.56 -2.40
N ALA A 84 -15.75 0.35 -1.09
CA ALA A 84 -14.48 0.53 -0.41
C ALA A 84 -13.34 -0.25 -1.08
N THR A 85 -13.59 -1.51 -1.48
CA THR A 85 -12.58 -2.36 -2.14
C THR A 85 -12.33 -1.92 -3.58
N LEU A 86 -13.38 -1.60 -4.33
CA LEU A 86 -13.27 -1.18 -5.73
C LEU A 86 -12.58 0.16 -5.90
N ARG A 87 -12.67 1.08 -4.92
CA ARG A 87 -12.01 2.39 -4.97
C ARG A 87 -10.49 2.31 -5.09
N ILE A 88 -9.87 1.23 -4.61
CA ILE A 88 -8.42 0.98 -4.78
C ILE A 88 -8.07 0.84 -6.28
N HIS A 89 -9.04 0.41 -7.08
CA HIS A 89 -8.96 0.32 -8.52
C HIS A 89 -9.81 1.42 -9.18
N SER A 90 -9.32 2.65 -9.18
CA SER A 90 -10.05 3.84 -9.66
C SER A 90 -10.70 3.66 -11.03
N LYS A 91 -10.03 3.01 -12.00
CA LYS A 91 -10.61 2.67 -13.30
C LYS A 91 -11.85 1.79 -13.21
N TRP A 92 -11.80 0.73 -12.41
CA TRP A 92 -12.90 -0.21 -12.21
C TRP A 92 -14.05 0.45 -11.45
N PHE A 93 -13.74 1.27 -10.45
CA PHE A 93 -14.73 2.03 -9.71
C PHE A 93 -15.49 3.03 -10.59
N SER A 94 -14.78 3.80 -11.43
CA SER A 94 -15.40 4.72 -12.38
C SER A 94 -16.26 3.99 -13.41
N ALA A 95 -15.78 2.86 -13.95
CA ALA A 95 -16.53 2.09 -14.93
C ALA A 95 -17.81 1.48 -14.32
N LYS A 96 -17.75 0.96 -13.09
CA LYS A 96 -18.95 0.48 -12.37
C LYS A 96 -19.96 1.60 -12.13
N ASN A 97 -19.51 2.79 -11.74
CA ASN A 97 -20.41 3.93 -11.51
C ASN A 97 -21.07 4.39 -12.81
N ALA A 98 -20.31 4.42 -13.92
CA ALA A 98 -20.86 4.73 -15.24
C ALA A 98 -21.94 3.71 -15.68
N MET A 99 -21.74 2.42 -15.37
CA MET A 99 -22.77 1.40 -15.61
C MET A 99 -24.04 1.59 -14.78
N HIS A 100 -23.92 2.09 -13.55
CA HIS A 100 -25.08 2.38 -12.69
C HIS A 100 -25.97 3.51 -13.23
N GLU A 101 -25.44 4.36 -14.12
CA GLU A 101 -26.21 5.41 -14.82
C GLU A 101 -26.95 4.87 -16.06
N LEU A 102 -26.61 3.66 -16.51
CA LEU A 102 -27.29 2.99 -17.62
C LEU A 102 -28.55 2.27 -17.15
N ASP A 103 -29.54 2.17 -18.04
CA ASP A 103 -30.72 1.34 -17.83
C ASP A 103 -30.29 -0.14 -17.77
N PRO A 104 -30.58 -0.90 -16.70
CA PRO A 104 -30.21 -2.32 -16.58
C PRO A 104 -30.77 -3.22 -17.68
N THR A 105 -31.77 -2.76 -18.43
CA THR A 105 -32.37 -3.48 -19.57
C THR A 105 -31.78 -3.08 -20.92
N SER A 106 -30.90 -2.08 -20.95
CA SER A 106 -30.27 -1.58 -22.16
C SER A 106 -29.21 -2.55 -22.70
N LYS A 107 -29.01 -2.49 -24.02
CA LYS A 107 -27.98 -3.30 -24.69
C LYS A 107 -26.58 -2.84 -24.26
N GLU A 108 -26.42 -1.55 -24.04
CA GLU A 108 -25.19 -0.91 -23.56
C GLU A 108 -24.81 -1.39 -22.15
N TYR A 109 -25.78 -1.59 -21.25
CA TYR A 109 -25.53 -2.14 -19.91
C TYR A 109 -25.00 -3.58 -19.99
N HIS A 110 -25.64 -4.44 -20.78
CA HIS A 110 -25.22 -5.84 -20.93
C HIS A 110 -23.87 -5.99 -21.67
N GLU A 111 -23.58 -5.11 -22.65
CA GLU A 111 -22.26 -5.06 -23.28
C GLU A 111 -21.18 -4.63 -22.28
N ALA A 112 -21.43 -3.58 -21.47
CA ALA A 112 -20.51 -3.15 -20.44
C ALA A 112 -20.29 -4.23 -19.36
N GLU A 113 -21.35 -4.90 -18.90
CA GLU A 113 -21.29 -5.98 -17.91
C GLU A 113 -20.42 -7.15 -18.39
N SER A 114 -20.45 -7.48 -19.69
CA SER A 114 -19.66 -8.58 -20.25
C SER A 114 -18.13 -8.36 -20.20
N HIS A 115 -17.70 -7.12 -19.92
CA HIS A 115 -16.29 -6.75 -19.77
C HIS A 115 -15.82 -6.70 -18.30
N PHE A 116 -16.71 -6.94 -17.34
CA PHE A 116 -16.40 -7.09 -15.91
C PHE A 116 -16.30 -8.57 -15.51
#